data_AF-A0A0G2AUW5-F1
#
_entry.id   AF-A0A0G2AUW5-F1
#
_cell.length_a   1.000
_cell.length_b   1.000
_cell.length_c   1.000
_cell.angle_alpha   90.00
_cell.angle_beta   90.00
_cell.angle_gamma   90.00
#
_symmetry.space_group_name_H-M   'P 1'
#
loop_
_entity.id
_entity.type
_entity.pdbx_description
1 polymer ?
#
loop_
_entity_poly.entity_id
_entity_poly.type
_entity_poly.pdbx_seq_one_letter_code
_entity_poly.pdbx_strand_id
1 'polypeptide(L)'
;MKFAVFLLSPLFLLLSSPLTVFAFADVGVQSGSVSFSKSTLYTGDQVRVYATVRNYGDEDIAGSVVFYLGDQAVGNPVSISSPSGGVKEEIFTDMTVPDGTFNIRVEIIDSIPKDENAGNNVLLTALITPVEDADRDGVSDEEDNCPNMANADQRNADGDAAGDVCDNDKDGDGLTNAHEVTLGTDPLKKDTDGDGVDDATDLYPTGNEPPPPPPPKPEPAPEPAPSLATVSEERASNDSSTVESPEPVTEEASEAPSGLEVSAPTSGVADTPAASPDAFETTSPQAAFTYEQLRWGTYAFRAIAPSRDEGFRYEWDFGDGTTSNRRAVTHTFLKAGSYEVALRMTGADEAVVEDRVVLEVPFFDFENTSVRMLIVFLVVLLVLAGSVYVRLTGEGKAARKPSTPASSSTKKRSSKKTT
;
A
#
# COMPACT_ATOMS: atom_id res chain seq x y z
N MET A 1 39.36 -84.31 -15.79
CA MET A 1 38.50 -83.58 -16.75
C MET A 1 38.15 -82.24 -16.13
N LYS A 2 38.43 -81.15 -16.86
CA LYS A 2 38.22 -79.75 -16.42
C LYS A 2 36.73 -79.43 -16.43
N PHE A 3 36.17 -78.91 -15.34
CA PHE A 3 34.90 -78.18 -15.35
C PHE A 3 35.16 -76.77 -14.82
N ALA A 4 35.15 -75.81 -15.74
CA ALA A 4 35.14 -74.40 -15.45
C ALA A 4 33.72 -74.00 -15.06
N VAL A 5 33.55 -73.52 -13.83
CA VAL A 5 32.30 -72.92 -13.35
C VAL A 5 32.30 -71.45 -13.76
N PHE A 6 31.45 -71.10 -14.73
CA PHE A 6 31.15 -69.71 -15.06
C PHE A 6 30.22 -69.15 -13.95
N LEU A 7 30.80 -68.36 -13.05
CA LEU A 7 30.06 -67.45 -12.18
C LEU A 7 29.62 -66.25 -13.01
N LEU A 8 28.42 -66.31 -13.60
CA LEU A 8 27.74 -65.14 -14.16
C LEU A 8 27.17 -64.33 -12.98
N SER A 9 27.85 -63.21 -12.69
CA SER A 9 27.50 -62.22 -11.68
C SER A 9 26.11 -61.60 -11.93
N PRO A 10 25.24 -61.47 -10.91
CA PRO A 10 23.98 -60.74 -11.03
C PRO A 10 24.15 -59.20 -10.99
N LEU A 11 25.38 -58.69 -10.98
CA LEU A 11 25.68 -57.26 -10.75
C LEU A 11 25.59 -56.37 -12.01
N PHE A 12 25.23 -56.91 -13.19
CA PHE A 12 25.26 -56.14 -14.44
C PHE A 12 23.89 -55.63 -14.93
N LEU A 13 22.81 -55.80 -14.15
CA LEU A 13 21.44 -55.43 -14.57
C LEU A 13 20.84 -54.23 -13.84
N LEU A 14 21.66 -53.41 -13.16
CA LEU A 14 21.21 -52.23 -12.38
C LEU A 14 21.73 -50.87 -12.89
N LEU A 15 22.48 -50.81 -14.00
CA LEU A 15 23.07 -49.55 -14.50
C LEU A 15 22.47 -48.99 -15.81
N SER A 16 21.33 -49.48 -16.26
CA SER A 16 20.67 -48.98 -17.48
C SER A 16 19.20 -48.62 -17.24
N SER A 17 18.89 -47.93 -16.16
CA SER A 17 17.65 -47.17 -16.10
C SER A 17 17.89 -45.88 -16.89
N PRO A 18 17.15 -45.60 -17.99
CA PRO A 18 17.25 -44.30 -18.63
C PRO A 18 16.89 -43.24 -17.59
N LEU A 19 17.77 -42.25 -17.40
CA LEU A 19 17.43 -41.03 -16.67
C LEU A 19 16.22 -40.45 -17.39
N THR A 20 15.04 -40.58 -16.78
CA THR A 20 13.84 -39.93 -17.29
C THR A 20 13.97 -38.48 -16.85
N VAL A 21 14.40 -37.61 -17.77
CA VAL A 21 14.29 -36.17 -17.59
C VAL A 21 12.81 -35.86 -17.75
N PHE A 22 12.13 -35.60 -16.63
CA PHE A 22 10.78 -35.08 -16.68
C PHE A 22 10.86 -33.64 -17.18
N ALA A 23 10.02 -33.29 -18.14
CA ALA A 23 9.86 -31.90 -18.55
C ALA A 23 9.24 -31.11 -17.40
N PHE A 24 9.63 -29.84 -17.29
CA PHE A 24 9.28 -28.94 -16.20
C PHE A 24 8.50 -27.75 -16.76
N ALA A 25 7.33 -27.46 -16.18
CA ALA A 25 6.49 -26.34 -16.55
C ALA A 25 6.65 -25.19 -15.54
N ASP A 26 7.19 -24.05 -16.00
CA ASP A 26 7.41 -22.87 -15.16
C ASP A 26 7.17 -21.60 -15.98
N VAL A 27 6.23 -20.76 -15.55
CA VAL A 27 6.00 -19.43 -16.13
C VAL A 27 5.99 -18.39 -15.03
N GLY A 28 6.85 -17.38 -15.16
CA GLY A 28 6.97 -16.34 -14.15
C GLY A 28 6.76 -14.95 -14.71
N VAL A 29 6.36 -14.03 -13.84
CA VAL A 29 6.37 -12.60 -14.13
C VAL A 29 7.78 -12.06 -13.87
N GLN A 30 8.37 -11.39 -14.85
CA GLN A 30 9.75 -10.90 -14.72
C GLN A 30 9.81 -9.73 -13.72
N SER A 31 10.68 -9.83 -12.70
CA SER A 31 10.89 -8.75 -11.73
C SER A 31 11.28 -7.43 -12.42
N GLY A 32 10.67 -6.33 -11.96
CA GLY A 32 10.88 -4.99 -12.51
C GLY A 32 10.35 -4.79 -13.94
N SER A 33 9.53 -5.70 -14.47
CA SER A 33 8.94 -5.55 -15.81
C SER A 33 7.67 -4.71 -15.87
N VAL A 34 7.10 -4.35 -14.72
CA VAL A 34 5.90 -3.52 -14.69
C VAL A 34 6.24 -2.09 -15.06
N SER A 35 5.53 -1.55 -16.03
CA SER A 35 5.70 -0.17 -16.48
C SER A 35 4.36 0.44 -16.92
N PHE A 36 4.34 1.76 -17.08
CA PHE A 36 3.14 2.51 -17.45
C PHE A 36 3.33 3.20 -18.81
N SER A 37 2.24 3.47 -19.52
CA SER A 37 2.28 4.24 -20.78
C SER A 37 2.70 5.69 -20.62
N LYS A 38 2.64 6.23 -19.41
CA LYS A 38 3.10 7.58 -19.06
C LYS A 38 4.20 7.48 -18.00
N SER A 39 5.18 8.38 -18.06
CA SER A 39 6.27 8.47 -17.07
C SER A 39 5.82 9.11 -15.76
N THR A 40 4.90 10.07 -15.86
CA THR A 40 4.23 10.74 -14.73
C THR A 40 2.79 10.28 -14.73
N LEU A 41 2.28 9.89 -13.57
CA LEU A 41 0.91 9.46 -13.39
C LEU A 41 0.16 10.56 -12.67
N TYR A 42 -0.83 11.14 -13.33
CA TYR A 42 -1.75 12.08 -12.69
C TYR A 42 -2.98 11.32 -12.20
N THR A 43 -3.50 11.73 -11.06
CA THR A 43 -4.73 11.16 -10.50
C THR A 43 -5.88 11.24 -11.51
N GLY A 44 -6.57 10.12 -11.74
CA GLY A 44 -7.67 10.02 -12.69
C GLY A 44 -7.28 9.86 -14.16
N ASP A 45 -6.00 9.86 -14.51
CA ASP A 45 -5.55 9.59 -15.88
C ASP A 45 -5.89 8.16 -16.33
N GLN A 46 -6.21 8.00 -17.63
CA GLN A 46 -6.21 6.69 -18.27
C GLN A 46 -4.79 6.32 -18.68
N VAL A 47 -4.28 5.22 -18.13
CA VAL A 47 -2.95 4.69 -18.44
C VAL A 47 -3.00 3.20 -18.73
N ARG A 48 -2.05 2.75 -19.54
CA ARG A 48 -1.82 1.32 -19.75
C ARG A 48 -0.72 0.84 -18.83
N VAL A 49 -0.97 -0.26 -18.12
CA VAL A 49 0.05 -0.96 -17.33
C VAL A 49 0.52 -2.17 -18.12
N TYR A 50 1.82 -2.27 -18.30
CA TYR A 50 2.47 -3.40 -18.97
C TYR A 50 3.12 -4.31 -17.94
N ALA A 51 3.24 -5.58 -18.26
CA ALA A 51 4.10 -6.53 -17.55
C ALA A 51 4.70 -7.53 -18.54
N THR A 52 5.82 -8.14 -18.18
CA THR A 52 6.44 -9.19 -19.01
C THR A 52 6.39 -10.52 -18.30
N VAL A 53 5.84 -11.54 -18.97
CA VAL A 53 5.92 -12.93 -18.54
C VAL A 53 6.96 -13.69 -19.34
N ARG A 54 7.52 -14.74 -18.72
CA ARG A 54 8.52 -15.60 -19.33
C ARG A 54 8.34 -17.04 -18.89
N ASN A 55 8.38 -17.95 -19.84
CA ASN A 55 8.46 -19.39 -19.57
C ASN A 55 9.89 -19.77 -19.17
N TYR A 56 10.11 -20.21 -17.94
CA TYR A 56 11.39 -20.72 -17.44
C TYR A 56 11.51 -22.24 -17.56
N GLY A 57 10.43 -22.92 -17.94
CA GLY A 57 10.36 -24.35 -18.16
C GLY A 57 10.76 -24.79 -19.57
N ASP A 58 10.65 -26.10 -19.76
CA ASP A 58 11.03 -26.83 -20.97
C ASP A 58 9.82 -27.24 -21.82
N GLU A 59 8.60 -26.94 -21.36
CA GLU A 59 7.34 -27.19 -22.06
C GLU A 59 6.58 -25.89 -22.34
N ASP A 60 5.82 -25.87 -23.43
CA ASP A 60 4.94 -24.75 -23.75
C ASP A 60 3.85 -24.62 -22.67
N ILE A 61 3.55 -23.39 -22.27
CA ILE A 61 2.59 -23.12 -21.19
C ILE A 61 1.63 -22.01 -21.60
N ALA A 62 0.34 -22.25 -21.36
CA ALA A 62 -0.71 -21.26 -21.51
C ALA A 62 -1.30 -20.92 -20.14
N GLY A 63 -1.91 -19.76 -20.01
CA GLY A 63 -2.53 -19.33 -18.76
C GLY A 63 -3.23 -17.99 -18.92
N SER A 64 -3.58 -17.36 -17.80
CA SER A 64 -4.08 -15.99 -17.79
C SER A 64 -3.31 -15.15 -16.78
N VAL A 65 -3.22 -13.85 -17.04
CA VAL A 65 -2.59 -12.90 -16.14
C VAL A 65 -3.59 -11.85 -15.70
N VAL A 66 -3.61 -11.58 -14.41
CA VAL A 66 -4.50 -10.59 -13.81
C VAL A 66 -3.65 -9.51 -13.15
N PHE A 67 -4.01 -8.26 -13.42
CA PHE A 67 -3.48 -7.10 -12.71
C PHE A 67 -4.45 -6.76 -11.58
N TYR A 68 -3.94 -6.33 -10.43
CA TYR A 68 -4.74 -5.89 -9.30
C TYR A 68 -4.26 -4.56 -8.75
N LEU A 69 -5.23 -3.75 -8.33
CA LEU A 69 -5.05 -2.63 -7.43
C LEU A 69 -5.63 -3.07 -6.09
N GLY A 70 -4.74 -3.37 -5.14
CA GLY A 70 -5.17 -4.02 -3.91
C GLY A 70 -5.80 -5.40 -4.16
N ASP A 71 -7.07 -5.60 -3.81
CA ASP A 71 -7.83 -6.84 -4.02
C ASP A 71 -8.68 -6.81 -5.29
N GLN A 72 -8.81 -5.65 -5.93
CA GLN A 72 -9.64 -5.47 -7.11
C GLN A 72 -8.85 -5.78 -8.39
N ALA A 73 -9.39 -6.70 -9.20
CA ALA A 73 -8.85 -6.97 -10.52
C ALA A 73 -9.04 -5.76 -11.45
N VAL A 74 -7.97 -5.41 -12.15
CA VAL A 74 -7.90 -4.29 -13.09
C VAL A 74 -8.10 -4.83 -14.50
N GLY A 75 -9.31 -4.63 -15.01
CA GLY A 75 -9.71 -5.15 -16.31
C GLY A 75 -9.97 -6.67 -16.28
N ASN A 76 -9.95 -7.28 -17.47
CA ASN A 76 -10.18 -8.72 -17.62
C ASN A 76 -8.85 -9.48 -17.59
N PRO A 77 -8.85 -10.77 -17.17
CA PRO A 77 -7.68 -11.63 -17.29
C PRO A 77 -7.16 -11.67 -18.74
N VAL A 78 -5.85 -11.49 -18.90
CA VAL A 78 -5.16 -11.49 -20.20
C VAL A 78 -4.61 -12.87 -20.46
N SER A 79 -5.08 -13.55 -21.51
CA SER A 79 -4.56 -14.87 -21.87
C SER A 79 -3.12 -14.78 -22.37
N ILE A 80 -2.29 -15.73 -21.94
CA ILE A 80 -0.90 -15.89 -22.37
C ILE A 80 -0.69 -17.27 -22.98
N SER A 81 0.28 -17.36 -23.90
CA SER A 81 0.69 -18.61 -24.54
C SER A 81 2.19 -18.56 -24.78
N SER A 82 2.96 -18.90 -23.75
CA SER A 82 4.41 -18.73 -23.71
C SER A 82 5.12 -20.03 -24.14
N PRO A 83 5.77 -20.06 -25.33
CA PRO A 83 6.50 -21.23 -25.78
C PRO A 83 7.70 -21.54 -24.89
N SER A 84 8.05 -22.82 -24.81
CA SER A 84 9.30 -23.30 -24.21
C SER A 84 10.52 -22.61 -24.83
N GLY A 85 11.57 -22.42 -24.03
CA GLY A 85 12.80 -21.74 -24.46
C GLY A 85 12.88 -20.26 -24.07
N GLY A 86 11.99 -19.78 -23.19
CA GLY A 86 12.15 -18.50 -22.49
C GLY A 86 11.91 -17.26 -23.33
N VAL A 87 11.00 -17.36 -24.29
CA VAL A 87 10.46 -16.20 -25.02
C VAL A 87 9.72 -15.29 -24.03
N LYS A 88 9.97 -13.99 -24.15
CA LYS A 88 9.28 -12.97 -23.37
C LYS A 88 7.99 -12.59 -24.06
N GLU A 89 6.91 -12.54 -23.29
CA GLU A 89 5.61 -12.08 -23.76
C GLU A 89 5.22 -10.85 -22.94
N GLU A 90 4.94 -9.73 -23.63
CA GLU A 90 4.46 -8.51 -23.01
C GLU A 90 2.94 -8.49 -23.03
N ILE A 91 2.36 -8.22 -21.87
CA ILE A 91 0.92 -8.11 -21.66
C ILE A 91 0.59 -6.73 -21.11
N PHE A 92 -0.66 -6.32 -21.25
CA PHE A 92 -1.11 -5.07 -20.68
C PHE A 92 -2.59 -5.06 -20.32
N THR A 93 -2.97 -4.16 -19.43
CA THR A 93 -4.35 -3.76 -19.17
C THR A 93 -4.42 -2.23 -19.09
N ASP A 94 -5.57 -1.66 -19.42
CA ASP A 94 -5.82 -0.24 -19.25
C ASP A 94 -6.46 0.00 -17.87
N MET A 95 -6.09 1.10 -17.21
CA MET A 95 -6.58 1.46 -15.88
C MET A 95 -6.73 2.98 -15.72
N THR A 96 -7.54 3.36 -14.72
CA THR A 96 -7.58 4.74 -14.23
C THR A 96 -6.64 4.85 -13.04
N VAL A 97 -5.73 5.83 -13.05
CA VAL A 97 -4.85 6.10 -11.90
C VAL A 97 -5.72 6.46 -10.69
N PRO A 98 -5.65 5.70 -9.58
CA PRO A 98 -6.47 5.99 -8.40
C PRO A 98 -5.95 7.22 -7.65
N ASP A 99 -6.78 7.76 -6.77
CA ASP A 99 -6.37 8.77 -5.81
C ASP A 99 -5.44 8.13 -4.75
N GLY A 100 -4.41 8.87 -4.34
CA GLY A 100 -3.47 8.42 -3.31
C GLY A 100 -2.47 7.35 -3.76
N THR A 101 -1.55 7.00 -2.86
CA THR A 101 -0.48 6.05 -3.15
C THR A 101 -0.99 4.62 -3.34
N PHE A 102 -0.54 3.94 -4.39
CA PHE A 102 -0.95 2.57 -4.72
C PHE A 102 0.24 1.68 -5.17
N ASN A 103 0.01 0.38 -5.33
CA ASN A 103 0.91 -0.54 -6.01
C ASN A 103 0.10 -1.42 -6.98
N ILE A 104 0.78 -2.10 -7.91
CA ILE A 104 0.18 -3.05 -8.84
C ILE A 104 0.67 -4.44 -8.51
N ARG A 105 -0.25 -5.38 -8.29
CA ARG A 105 0.04 -6.82 -8.26
C ARG A 105 -0.28 -7.42 -9.63
N VAL A 106 0.63 -8.23 -10.15
CA VAL A 106 0.44 -9.01 -11.38
C VAL A 106 0.53 -10.47 -10.99
N GLU A 107 -0.43 -11.28 -11.39
CA GLU A 107 -0.54 -12.68 -11.00
C GLU A 107 -0.88 -13.56 -12.20
N ILE A 108 -0.15 -14.66 -12.38
CA ILE A 108 -0.45 -15.70 -13.34
C ILE A 108 -1.41 -16.71 -12.69
N ILE A 109 -2.53 -16.96 -13.35
CA ILE A 109 -3.58 -17.90 -12.93
C ILE A 109 -3.87 -18.92 -14.04
N ASP A 110 -4.50 -20.03 -13.64
CA ASP A 110 -5.04 -21.05 -14.56
C ASP A 110 -4.02 -21.57 -15.60
N SER A 111 -2.77 -21.80 -15.17
CA SER A 111 -1.72 -22.29 -16.05
C SER A 111 -1.93 -23.76 -16.48
N ILE A 112 -1.67 -24.03 -17.76
CA ILE A 112 -1.79 -25.35 -18.39
C ILE A 112 -0.56 -25.56 -19.31
N PRO A 113 0.28 -26.58 -19.03
CA PRO A 113 0.28 -27.45 -17.85
C PRO A 113 0.43 -26.67 -16.54
N LYS A 114 0.07 -27.30 -15.42
CA LYS A 114 0.12 -26.63 -14.11
C LYS A 114 1.55 -26.20 -13.81
N ASP A 115 1.72 -24.92 -13.56
CA ASP A 115 2.97 -24.33 -13.14
C ASP A 115 3.53 -25.00 -11.86
N GLU A 116 4.81 -25.37 -11.90
CA GLU A 116 5.49 -26.07 -10.80
C GLU A 116 6.25 -25.11 -9.86
N ASN A 117 6.37 -23.82 -10.21
CA ASN A 117 7.11 -22.82 -9.46
C ASN A 117 6.24 -21.62 -9.10
N ALA A 118 5.32 -21.81 -8.16
CA ALA A 118 4.42 -20.74 -7.74
C ALA A 118 5.10 -19.46 -7.20
N GLY A 119 6.40 -19.53 -6.84
CA GLY A 119 7.15 -18.41 -6.27
C GLY A 119 7.46 -17.26 -7.25
N ASN A 120 7.28 -17.44 -8.56
CA ASN A 120 7.46 -16.39 -9.56
C ASN A 120 6.15 -16.03 -10.31
N ASN A 121 5.02 -16.59 -9.91
CA ASN A 121 3.71 -16.34 -10.52
C ASN A 121 3.14 -14.97 -10.14
N VAL A 122 3.65 -14.37 -9.06
CA VAL A 122 3.19 -13.09 -8.53
C VAL A 122 4.32 -12.08 -8.55
N LEU A 123 4.05 -10.89 -9.07
CA LEU A 123 4.91 -9.72 -8.97
C LEU A 123 4.14 -8.55 -8.37
N LEU A 124 4.74 -7.86 -7.42
CA LEU A 124 4.21 -6.63 -6.84
C LEU A 124 5.17 -5.47 -7.13
N THR A 125 4.64 -4.33 -7.56
CA THR A 125 5.44 -3.12 -7.77
C THR A 125 5.82 -2.44 -6.45
N ALA A 126 6.76 -1.49 -6.55
CA ALA A 126 6.91 -0.47 -5.52
C ALA A 126 5.63 0.37 -5.39
N LEU A 127 5.53 1.09 -4.27
CA LEU A 127 4.52 2.12 -4.09
C LEU A 127 4.72 3.25 -5.11
N ILE A 128 3.60 3.74 -5.62
CA ILE A 128 3.50 4.77 -6.64
C ILE A 128 2.55 5.82 -6.10
N THR A 129 3.07 7.04 -5.91
CA THR A 129 2.26 8.20 -5.54
C THR A 129 1.97 8.98 -6.82
N PRO A 130 0.70 9.05 -7.26
CA PRO A 130 0.32 9.87 -8.40
C PRO A 130 0.42 11.36 -8.04
N VAL A 131 0.61 12.18 -9.07
CA VAL A 131 0.59 13.64 -8.97
C VAL A 131 -0.86 14.10 -8.98
N GLU A 132 -1.22 15.01 -8.08
CA GLU A 132 -2.52 15.66 -8.08
C GLU A 132 -2.53 16.82 -9.08
N ASP A 133 -3.59 16.88 -9.88
CA ASP A 133 -3.85 17.87 -10.93
C ASP A 133 -5.37 17.94 -11.08
N ALA A 134 -5.98 18.84 -10.30
CA ALA A 134 -7.41 18.87 -10.06
C ALA A 134 -8.20 19.37 -11.28
N ASP A 135 -7.62 20.24 -12.11
CA ASP A 135 -8.27 20.79 -13.30
C ASP A 135 -7.78 20.20 -14.63
N ARG A 136 -6.73 19.39 -14.60
CA ARG A 136 -6.18 18.59 -15.70
C ARG A 136 -5.58 19.40 -16.82
N ASP A 137 -4.91 20.49 -16.48
CA ASP A 137 -4.21 21.33 -17.44
C ASP A 137 -2.76 20.89 -17.72
N GLY A 138 -2.24 19.94 -16.92
CA GLY A 138 -0.90 19.38 -17.04
C GLY A 138 0.14 20.00 -16.10
N VAL A 139 -0.26 20.93 -15.24
CA VAL A 139 0.53 21.45 -14.11
C VAL A 139 0.03 20.76 -12.84
N SER A 140 0.94 20.46 -11.90
CA SER A 140 0.54 19.81 -10.64
C SER A 140 -0.09 20.82 -9.69
N ASP A 141 -1.00 20.39 -8.81
CA ASP A 141 -1.67 21.26 -7.84
C ASP A 141 -0.67 22.04 -6.94
N GLU A 142 0.52 21.48 -6.71
CA GLU A 142 1.60 22.13 -5.94
C GLU A 142 2.34 23.22 -6.72
N GLU A 143 2.34 23.15 -8.05
CA GLU A 143 3.03 24.06 -8.97
C GLU A 143 2.07 24.99 -9.73
N ASP A 144 0.76 24.82 -9.56
CA ASP A 144 -0.30 25.52 -10.27
C ASP A 144 -0.74 26.80 -9.54
N ASN A 145 -0.63 27.95 -10.20
CA ASN A 145 -1.11 29.23 -9.69
C ASN A 145 -2.64 29.42 -9.79
N CYS A 146 -3.35 28.49 -10.43
CA CYS A 146 -4.81 28.39 -10.43
C CYS A 146 -5.30 26.92 -10.32
N PRO A 147 -5.12 26.23 -9.16
CA PRO A 147 -5.31 24.78 -9.01
C PRO A 147 -6.68 24.17 -9.35
N ASN A 148 -7.67 24.97 -9.72
CA ASN A 148 -9.01 24.50 -10.04
C ASN A 148 -9.53 25.11 -11.36
N MET A 149 -8.69 25.81 -12.12
CA MET A 149 -9.04 26.49 -13.36
C MET A 149 -7.92 26.41 -14.39
N ALA A 150 -8.06 25.44 -15.31
CA ALA A 150 -7.04 25.08 -16.26
C ALA A 150 -6.38 26.28 -16.97
N ASN A 151 -5.07 26.42 -16.78
CA ASN A 151 -4.22 27.49 -17.29
C ASN A 151 -2.78 27.01 -17.49
N ALA A 152 -2.59 26.01 -18.35
CA ALA A 152 -1.31 25.31 -18.57
C ALA A 152 -0.09 26.21 -18.91
N ASP A 153 -0.30 27.47 -19.31
CA ASP A 153 0.76 28.44 -19.56
C ASP A 153 1.16 29.28 -18.33
N GLN A 154 0.47 29.10 -17.21
CA GLN A 154 0.78 29.63 -15.87
C GLN A 154 1.05 31.13 -15.86
N ARG A 155 0.36 31.90 -16.72
CA ARG A 155 0.53 33.35 -16.76
C ARG A 155 0.07 33.99 -15.46
N ASN A 156 0.79 35.02 -15.08
CA ASN A 156 0.58 35.79 -13.87
C ASN A 156 1.22 37.17 -14.13
N ALA A 157 0.41 38.14 -14.53
CA ALA A 157 0.90 39.44 -15.01
C ALA A 157 1.43 40.35 -13.88
N ASP A 158 0.87 40.27 -12.68
CA ASP A 158 1.31 41.06 -11.52
C ASP A 158 2.33 40.33 -10.62
N GLY A 159 2.47 39.02 -10.81
CA GLY A 159 3.40 38.16 -10.09
C GLY A 159 2.95 37.79 -8.68
N ASP A 160 1.65 37.89 -8.38
CA ASP A 160 1.09 37.52 -7.08
C ASP A 160 0.89 35.98 -6.95
N ALA A 161 0.04 35.52 -6.02
CA ALA A 161 -0.18 34.08 -5.84
C ALA A 161 -1.17 33.49 -6.86
N ALA A 162 -2.03 34.31 -7.47
CA ALA A 162 -3.05 33.88 -8.42
C ALA A 162 -2.54 34.01 -9.86
N GLY A 163 -2.88 33.03 -10.70
CA GLY A 163 -2.68 33.17 -12.14
C GLY A 163 -3.74 34.04 -12.79
N ASP A 164 -3.43 34.54 -13.98
CA ASP A 164 -4.32 35.37 -14.81
C ASP A 164 -5.75 34.79 -14.95
N VAL A 165 -5.89 33.47 -14.93
CA VAL A 165 -7.19 32.79 -15.13
C VAL A 165 -8.09 32.84 -13.90
N CYS A 166 -7.52 32.83 -12.69
CA CYS A 166 -8.24 32.83 -11.43
C CYS A 166 -8.12 34.15 -10.65
N ASP A 167 -7.37 35.12 -11.17
CA ASP A 167 -7.23 36.45 -10.61
C ASP A 167 -8.32 37.42 -11.10
N ASN A 168 -8.87 38.19 -10.17
CA ASN A 168 -9.86 39.23 -10.44
C ASN A 168 -9.25 40.59 -10.78
N ASP A 169 -7.95 40.78 -10.59
CA ASP A 169 -7.18 42.01 -10.82
C ASP A 169 -5.79 41.61 -11.36
N LYS A 170 -5.73 41.13 -12.61
CA LYS A 170 -4.55 40.35 -13.08
C LYS A 170 -3.27 41.17 -13.17
N ASP A 171 -3.38 42.49 -13.26
CA ASP A 171 -2.20 43.36 -13.30
C ASP A 171 -1.90 44.01 -11.95
N GLY A 172 -2.78 43.93 -10.95
CA GLY A 172 -2.52 44.34 -9.59
C GLY A 172 -2.38 45.86 -9.44
N ASP A 173 -3.14 46.63 -10.22
CA ASP A 173 -3.21 48.10 -10.15
C ASP A 173 -4.30 48.60 -9.17
N GLY A 174 -5.22 47.71 -8.77
CA GLY A 174 -6.33 47.98 -7.86
C GLY A 174 -7.70 48.12 -8.54
N LEU A 175 -7.79 48.03 -9.85
CA LEU A 175 -9.02 47.89 -10.61
C LEU A 175 -9.28 46.43 -10.95
N THR A 176 -10.46 45.94 -10.60
CA THR A 176 -10.86 44.60 -11.04
C THR A 176 -10.95 44.55 -12.57
N ASN A 177 -10.63 43.39 -13.16
CA ASN A 177 -10.81 43.07 -14.58
C ASN A 177 -12.13 43.58 -15.19
N ALA A 178 -13.22 43.48 -14.44
CA ALA A 178 -14.56 43.90 -14.90
C ALA A 178 -14.71 45.43 -14.96
N HIS A 179 -14.07 46.16 -14.04
CA HIS A 179 -14.03 47.62 -14.07
C HIS A 179 -13.16 48.11 -15.20
N GLU A 180 -12.03 47.48 -15.45
CA GLU A 180 -11.13 47.83 -16.54
C GLU A 180 -11.79 47.70 -17.91
N VAL A 181 -12.49 46.59 -18.15
CA VAL A 181 -13.33 46.41 -19.35
C VAL A 181 -14.36 47.53 -19.51
N THR A 182 -14.85 48.09 -18.40
CA THR A 182 -15.81 49.21 -18.42
C THR A 182 -15.14 50.55 -18.71
N LEU A 183 -13.90 50.75 -18.24
CA LEU A 183 -13.09 51.94 -18.48
C LEU A 183 -12.40 51.91 -19.86
N GLY A 184 -12.32 50.74 -20.49
CA GLY A 184 -11.63 50.54 -21.76
C GLY A 184 -10.12 50.35 -21.60
N THR A 185 -9.67 50.04 -20.39
CA THR A 185 -8.28 49.72 -20.07
C THR A 185 -7.96 48.24 -20.32
N ASP A 186 -6.68 47.87 -20.30
CA ASP A 186 -6.16 46.53 -20.60
C ASP A 186 -5.91 45.75 -19.30
N PRO A 187 -6.70 44.69 -18.98
CA PRO A 187 -6.61 43.93 -17.72
C PRO A 187 -5.33 43.14 -17.45
N LEU A 188 -4.25 43.43 -18.17
CA LEU A 188 -2.93 42.81 -18.04
C LEU A 188 -1.84 43.89 -17.95
N LYS A 189 -2.21 45.16 -17.80
CA LYS A 189 -1.29 46.31 -17.79
C LYS A 189 -1.77 47.38 -16.82
N LYS A 190 -1.01 47.53 -15.74
CA LYS A 190 -1.20 48.60 -14.76
C LYS A 190 -1.39 50.00 -15.35
N ASP A 191 -0.70 50.28 -16.44
CA ASP A 191 -0.72 51.55 -17.15
C ASP A 191 -1.03 51.27 -18.63
N THR A 192 -2.30 51.44 -19.01
CA THR A 192 -2.79 51.06 -20.34
C THR A 192 -2.22 51.96 -21.44
N ASP A 193 -2.09 53.26 -21.19
CA ASP A 193 -1.68 54.23 -22.20
C ASP A 193 -0.17 54.56 -22.17
N GLY A 194 0.52 54.12 -21.12
CA GLY A 194 1.97 54.20 -20.96
C GLY A 194 2.45 55.58 -20.56
N ASP A 195 1.61 56.42 -19.95
CA ASP A 195 1.96 57.78 -19.53
C ASP A 195 2.70 57.84 -18.17
N GLY A 196 2.73 56.72 -17.46
CA GLY A 196 3.42 56.54 -16.18
C GLY A 196 2.50 56.62 -14.95
N VAL A 197 1.18 56.68 -15.12
CA VAL A 197 0.18 56.62 -14.04
C VAL A 197 -0.65 55.35 -14.18
N ASP A 198 -0.79 54.58 -13.10
CA ASP A 198 -1.60 53.36 -13.11
C ASP A 198 -3.09 53.70 -13.35
N ASP A 199 -3.82 52.85 -14.07
CA ASP A 199 -5.20 53.07 -14.54
C ASP A 199 -6.17 53.34 -13.38
N ALA A 200 -5.96 52.70 -12.23
CA ALA A 200 -6.69 52.94 -10.99
C ALA A 200 -6.62 54.38 -10.47
N THR A 201 -5.55 55.10 -10.83
CA THR A 201 -5.27 56.47 -10.37
C THR A 201 -5.24 57.50 -11.48
N ASP A 202 -5.23 57.09 -12.74
CA ASP A 202 -5.24 57.99 -13.87
C ASP A 202 -6.64 58.57 -14.15
N LEU A 203 -6.67 59.88 -14.42
CA LEU A 203 -7.87 60.58 -14.88
C LEU A 203 -8.19 60.29 -16.33
N TYR A 204 -7.20 59.89 -17.14
CA TYR A 204 -7.34 59.59 -18.57
C TYR A 204 -6.70 58.26 -18.98
N PRO A 205 -7.07 57.12 -18.36
CA PRO A 205 -6.36 55.83 -18.44
C PRO A 205 -6.33 55.18 -19.83
N THR A 206 -6.85 55.85 -20.85
CA THR A 206 -6.82 55.39 -22.24
C THR A 206 -6.18 56.43 -23.18
N GLY A 207 -5.42 57.39 -22.68
CA GLY A 207 -4.72 58.41 -23.49
C GLY A 207 -5.61 59.49 -24.11
N ASN A 208 -6.83 59.66 -23.62
CA ASN A 208 -7.77 60.67 -24.12
C ASN A 208 -7.61 62.02 -23.40
N GLU A 209 -6.37 62.47 -23.18
CA GLU A 209 -6.14 63.80 -22.62
C GLU A 209 -6.72 64.88 -23.58
N PRO A 210 -7.55 65.81 -23.09
CA PRO A 210 -8.01 66.94 -23.89
C PRO A 210 -6.77 67.73 -24.37
N PRO A 211 -6.74 68.18 -25.65
CA PRO A 211 -5.61 68.96 -26.14
C PRO A 211 -5.34 70.14 -25.20
N PRO A 212 -4.07 70.45 -24.90
CA PRO A 212 -3.73 71.53 -23.99
C PRO A 212 -4.43 72.82 -24.45
N PRO A 213 -5.01 73.60 -23.52
CA PRO A 213 -5.68 74.83 -23.89
C PRO A 213 -4.71 75.70 -24.70
N PRO A 214 -5.20 76.34 -25.79
CA PRO A 214 -4.34 77.15 -26.63
C PRO A 214 -3.59 78.17 -25.77
N PRO A 215 -2.28 78.39 -26.01
CA PRO A 215 -1.49 79.28 -25.19
C PRO A 215 -2.19 80.63 -25.08
N PRO A 216 -2.25 81.24 -23.87
CA PRO A 216 -2.85 82.55 -23.71
C PRO A 216 -2.21 83.49 -24.73
N LYS A 217 -3.06 84.13 -25.54
CA LYS A 217 -2.65 85.07 -26.58
C LYS A 217 -1.63 86.05 -25.97
N PRO A 218 -0.43 86.23 -26.55
CA PRO A 218 0.61 87.03 -25.94
C PRO A 218 0.08 88.43 -25.65
N GLU A 219 0.09 88.78 -24.36
CA GLU A 219 -0.23 90.12 -23.88
C GLU A 219 0.82 91.09 -24.45
N PRO A 220 0.43 92.27 -24.97
CA PRO A 220 1.36 93.19 -25.61
C PRO A 220 2.46 93.64 -24.63
N ALA A 221 3.71 93.56 -25.10
CA ALA A 221 4.92 93.82 -24.31
C ALA A 221 4.90 95.20 -23.62
N PRO A 222 5.27 95.29 -22.33
CA PRO A 222 5.48 96.58 -21.67
C PRO A 222 6.81 97.21 -22.12
N GLU A 223 6.78 98.53 -22.34
CA GLU A 223 7.92 99.38 -22.68
C GLU A 223 9.06 99.37 -21.62
N PRO A 224 10.32 99.68 -22.00
CA PRO A 224 11.48 99.42 -21.15
C PRO A 224 11.80 100.55 -20.14
N ALA A 225 11.97 100.11 -18.88
CA ALA A 225 12.90 100.48 -17.78
C ALA A 225 13.20 101.96 -17.42
N PRO A 226 13.48 102.24 -16.13
CA PRO A 226 14.90 102.25 -15.74
C PRO A 226 15.25 101.69 -14.34
N SER A 227 16.36 100.93 -14.34
CA SER A 227 17.49 100.82 -13.39
C SER A 227 17.49 101.58 -12.05
N LEU A 228 17.82 100.91 -10.93
CA LEU A 228 19.05 101.16 -10.14
C LEU A 228 19.23 100.25 -8.88
N ALA A 229 20.48 99.82 -8.68
CA ALA A 229 21.26 99.66 -7.44
C ALA A 229 20.99 98.53 -6.41
N THR A 230 21.87 97.51 -6.48
CA THR A 230 22.78 96.97 -5.42
C THR A 230 22.48 97.22 -3.93
N VAL A 231 22.42 96.17 -3.10
CA VAL A 231 23.06 96.04 -1.76
C VAL A 231 23.35 94.54 -1.44
N SER A 232 24.38 94.35 -0.63
CA SER A 232 25.31 93.27 -0.26
C SER A 232 24.86 92.05 0.56
N GLU A 233 25.78 91.07 0.59
CA GLU A 233 25.92 89.87 1.45
C GLU A 233 25.75 90.09 2.97
N GLU A 234 25.26 89.06 3.69
CA GLU A 234 25.80 88.67 5.00
C GLU A 234 25.48 87.19 5.37
N ARG A 235 26.07 86.72 6.47
CA ARG A 235 26.71 85.41 6.68
C ARG A 235 26.10 84.70 7.91
N ALA A 236 26.05 83.35 7.84
CA ALA A 236 26.18 82.34 8.92
C ALA A 236 25.32 82.30 10.23
N SER A 237 24.90 81.04 10.50
CA SER A 237 25.01 80.24 11.74
C SER A 237 23.98 80.32 12.90
N ASN A 238 23.47 79.11 13.21
CA ASN A 238 23.10 78.46 14.49
C ASN A 238 22.04 79.06 15.44
N ASP A 239 21.08 78.21 15.87
CA ASP A 239 20.91 77.67 17.25
C ASP A 239 19.61 76.81 17.30
N SER A 240 19.62 75.49 17.52
CA SER A 240 19.62 74.71 18.79
C SER A 240 18.35 74.79 19.66
N SER A 241 17.66 73.65 19.85
CA SER A 241 17.19 73.08 21.14
C SER A 241 16.33 71.82 20.90
N THR A 242 16.80 70.58 21.14
CA THR A 242 16.79 69.73 22.36
C THR A 242 15.45 69.53 23.09
N VAL A 243 14.96 68.28 23.12
CA VAL A 243 14.40 67.51 24.27
C VAL A 243 14.54 66.02 23.90
N GLU A 244 15.53 65.26 24.40
CA GLU A 244 15.63 64.52 25.68
C GLU A 244 14.91 63.14 25.69
N SER A 245 15.75 62.09 25.80
CA SER A 245 15.52 60.65 26.08
C SER A 245 15.06 60.45 27.56
N PRO A 246 14.91 59.27 28.22
CA PRO A 246 15.73 58.03 28.09
C PRO A 246 14.95 56.68 28.30
N GLU A 247 15.32 55.56 27.66
CA GLU A 247 16.28 54.50 28.06
C GLU A 247 15.68 53.19 28.65
N PRO A 248 16.45 52.06 28.62
CA PRO A 248 15.97 50.70 28.44
C PRO A 248 16.18 49.80 29.67
N VAL A 249 15.89 48.50 29.56
CA VAL A 249 16.31 47.47 30.52
C VAL A 249 16.86 46.24 29.79
N THR A 250 18.02 45.81 30.27
CA THR A 250 18.88 44.70 29.84
C THR A 250 18.80 43.48 30.78
N GLU A 251 19.44 42.39 30.34
CA GLU A 251 19.99 41.24 31.10
C GLU A 251 18.99 40.14 31.55
N GLU A 252 19.32 38.85 31.56
CA GLU A 252 20.61 38.20 31.89
C GLU A 252 20.68 36.73 31.35
N ALA A 253 21.88 36.15 31.40
CA ALA A 253 22.26 34.81 30.92
C ALA A 253 22.35 33.76 32.06
N SER A 254 22.29 32.45 31.74
CA SER A 254 23.01 31.40 32.52
C SER A 254 23.07 30.01 31.82
N GLU A 255 24.31 29.58 31.55
CA GLU A 255 24.98 28.26 31.73
C GLU A 255 24.37 26.86 31.43
N ALA A 256 25.31 25.94 31.16
CA ALA A 256 25.27 24.62 30.53
C ALA A 256 25.17 23.40 31.51
N PRO A 257 25.83 22.25 31.25
CA PRO A 257 25.38 21.03 30.53
C PRO A 257 25.23 19.80 31.46
N SER A 258 24.83 18.60 30.95
CA SER A 258 25.36 17.25 31.30
C SER A 258 24.40 16.13 30.86
N GLY A 259 24.96 15.05 30.31
CA GLY A 259 24.23 13.90 29.77
C GLY A 259 23.99 12.76 30.77
N LEU A 260 23.54 11.61 30.24
CA LEU A 260 23.69 10.28 30.83
C LEU A 260 23.38 9.20 29.78
N GLU A 261 24.26 8.21 29.72
CA GLU A 261 24.19 6.95 28.96
C GLU A 261 23.09 6.02 29.52
N VAL A 262 22.79 4.91 28.81
CA VAL A 262 22.87 3.51 29.31
C VAL A 262 21.96 2.53 28.53
N SER A 263 22.64 1.51 27.98
CA SER A 263 22.25 0.09 27.76
C SER A 263 21.36 -0.37 26.60
N ALA A 264 22.03 -1.07 25.67
CA ALA A 264 21.55 -2.32 25.08
C ALA A 264 21.52 -3.46 26.11
N PRO A 265 20.80 -4.56 25.81
CA PRO A 265 21.51 -5.84 25.80
C PRO A 265 21.26 -6.69 24.55
N THR A 266 22.16 -7.66 24.44
CA THR A 266 22.50 -8.54 23.32
C THR A 266 21.70 -9.85 23.27
N SER A 267 21.94 -10.59 22.18
CA SER A 267 21.82 -12.06 21.97
C SER A 267 20.49 -12.68 21.51
N GLY A 268 20.61 -13.50 20.45
CA GLY A 268 20.11 -14.88 20.53
C GLY A 268 19.39 -15.47 19.31
N VAL A 269 20.18 -15.85 18.31
CA VAL A 269 20.06 -16.93 17.29
C VAL A 269 18.89 -17.94 17.36
N ALA A 270 18.37 -18.25 16.15
CA ALA A 270 17.71 -19.47 15.61
C ALA A 270 16.32 -19.89 16.12
N ASP A 271 15.36 -20.02 15.19
CA ASP A 271 15.09 -21.30 14.52
C ASP A 271 14.05 -21.11 13.40
N THR A 272 14.36 -21.66 12.23
CA THR A 272 13.41 -21.83 11.12
C THR A 272 12.67 -23.15 11.34
N PRO A 273 11.34 -23.16 11.56
CA PRO A 273 10.57 -24.39 11.45
C PRO A 273 10.30 -24.64 9.96
N ALA A 274 10.60 -25.86 9.53
CA ALA A 274 10.26 -26.39 8.22
C ALA A 274 8.78 -26.16 7.89
N ALA A 275 8.52 -25.68 6.67
CA ALA A 275 7.19 -25.48 6.12
C ALA A 275 6.38 -26.78 6.13
N SER A 276 5.18 -26.70 6.66
CA SER A 276 4.11 -27.68 6.45
C SER A 276 3.59 -27.53 5.02
N PRO A 277 3.24 -28.61 4.30
CA PRO A 277 3.06 -28.55 2.84
C PRO A 277 1.71 -27.98 2.35
N ASP A 278 0.92 -27.24 3.14
CA ASP A 278 -0.42 -26.78 2.72
C ASP A 278 -0.82 -25.36 3.18
N ALA A 279 0.11 -24.51 3.63
CA ALA A 279 -0.23 -23.13 4.00
C ALA A 279 -0.03 -22.18 2.81
N PHE A 280 -1.12 -21.62 2.28
CA PHE A 280 -1.06 -20.58 1.26
C PHE A 280 -0.77 -19.22 1.93
N GLU A 281 0.31 -18.58 1.52
CA GLU A 281 0.61 -17.19 1.89
C GLU A 281 -0.47 -16.29 1.27
N THR A 282 -1.29 -15.66 2.12
CA THR A 282 -2.38 -14.79 1.70
C THR A 282 -1.92 -13.34 1.76
N THR A 283 -2.18 -12.58 0.70
CA THR A 283 -1.81 -11.15 0.62
C THR A 283 -2.97 -10.29 1.08
N SER A 284 -2.68 -9.22 1.82
CA SER A 284 -3.67 -8.26 2.31
C SER A 284 -4.36 -7.50 1.14
N PRO A 285 -5.60 -6.98 1.33
CA PRO A 285 -6.34 -6.28 0.30
C PRO A 285 -5.68 -5.01 -0.25
N GLN A 286 -4.79 -4.32 0.47
CA GLN A 286 -4.03 -3.19 -0.10
C GLN A 286 -2.56 -3.57 -0.36
N ALA A 287 -2.24 -4.86 -0.26
CA ALA A 287 -0.94 -5.46 -0.51
C ALA A 287 0.25 -4.81 0.23
N ALA A 288 0.02 -4.27 1.44
CA ALA A 288 1.11 -3.78 2.29
C ALA A 288 1.71 -4.87 3.18
N PHE A 289 1.02 -6.01 3.35
CA PHE A 289 1.55 -7.18 4.04
C PHE A 289 0.99 -8.52 3.55
N THR A 290 1.70 -9.60 3.86
CA THR A 290 1.23 -10.98 3.74
C THR A 290 0.97 -11.60 5.11
N TYR A 291 0.13 -12.64 5.12
CA TYR A 291 -0.03 -13.50 6.28
C TYR A 291 -0.21 -14.97 5.89
N GLU A 292 0.30 -15.86 6.72
CA GLU A 292 0.21 -17.31 6.57
C GLU A 292 -0.39 -17.90 7.84
N GLN A 293 -1.41 -18.76 7.70
CA GLN A 293 -1.93 -19.50 8.85
C GLN A 293 -1.03 -20.70 9.15
N LEU A 294 -0.35 -20.66 10.30
CA LEU A 294 0.57 -21.74 10.71
C LEU A 294 -0.16 -22.90 11.40
N ARG A 295 -1.19 -22.58 12.21
CA ARG A 295 -2.02 -23.52 12.97
C ARG A 295 -3.27 -22.80 13.50
N TRP A 296 -4.17 -23.49 14.21
CA TRP A 296 -5.38 -22.83 14.73
C TRP A 296 -5.04 -21.60 15.59
N GLY A 297 -5.58 -20.45 15.19
CA GLY A 297 -5.39 -19.16 15.84
C GLY A 297 -3.99 -18.55 15.70
N THR A 298 -3.01 -19.22 15.08
CA THR A 298 -1.64 -18.69 14.91
C THR A 298 -1.35 -18.34 13.45
N TYR A 299 -0.91 -17.12 13.22
CA TYR A 299 -0.58 -16.58 11.91
C TYR A 299 0.82 -15.95 11.91
N ALA A 300 1.55 -16.11 10.81
CA ALA A 300 2.76 -15.36 10.53
C ALA A 300 2.43 -14.19 9.62
N PHE A 301 2.68 -12.97 10.06
CA PHE A 301 2.50 -11.73 9.32
C PHE A 301 3.86 -11.20 8.85
N ARG A 302 3.90 -10.64 7.64
CA ARG A 302 5.11 -10.03 7.08
C ARG A 302 4.75 -8.76 6.31
N ALA A 303 5.30 -7.63 6.74
CA ALA A 303 5.19 -6.39 6.01
C ALA A 303 5.96 -6.49 4.68
N ILE A 304 5.30 -6.07 3.61
CA ILE A 304 5.87 -6.00 2.27
C ILE A 304 6.48 -4.61 2.12
N ALA A 305 7.79 -4.53 2.33
CA ALA A 305 8.59 -3.33 2.17
C ALA A 305 9.76 -3.61 1.21
N PRO A 306 10.22 -2.64 0.41
CA PRO A 306 11.36 -2.82 -0.50
C PRO A 306 12.60 -3.31 0.27
N SER A 307 13.36 -4.22 -0.35
CA SER A 307 14.57 -4.86 0.20
C SER A 307 15.81 -3.96 0.22
N ARG A 308 15.65 -2.65 -0.05
CA ARG A 308 16.65 -1.63 0.31
C ARG A 308 16.26 -1.07 1.68
N ASP A 309 16.77 -1.73 2.72
CA ASP A 309 16.60 -1.37 4.12
C ASP A 309 17.11 0.06 4.42
N GLU A 310 16.27 1.10 4.34
CA GLU A 310 16.49 2.35 5.09
C GLU A 310 15.15 3.01 5.46
N GLY A 311 14.78 2.97 6.75
CA GLY A 311 13.92 4.01 7.36
C GLY A 311 12.47 3.67 7.69
N PHE A 312 11.90 2.55 7.26
CA PHE A 312 10.49 2.25 7.57
C PHE A 312 10.25 1.92 9.04
N ARG A 313 9.28 2.61 9.66
CA ARG A 313 8.71 2.25 10.96
C ARG A 313 7.45 1.43 10.73
N TYR A 314 7.33 0.30 11.43
CA TYR A 314 6.17 -0.59 11.37
C TYR A 314 5.37 -0.47 12.65
N GLU A 315 4.05 -0.45 12.54
CA GLU A 315 3.13 -0.49 13.65
C GLU A 315 1.98 -1.44 13.29
N TRP A 316 1.92 -2.57 13.98
CA TRP A 316 0.87 -3.57 13.85
C TRP A 316 -0.14 -3.40 14.97
N ASP A 317 -1.41 -3.51 14.63
CA ASP A 317 -2.52 -3.76 15.56
C ASP A 317 -3.22 -5.03 15.12
N PHE A 318 -3.30 -6.05 15.98
CA PHE A 318 -3.94 -7.33 15.63
C PHE A 318 -5.44 -7.35 15.93
N GLY A 319 -6.01 -6.28 16.47
CA GLY A 319 -7.45 -6.19 16.78
C GLY A 319 -7.89 -6.98 18.02
N ASP A 320 -6.96 -7.62 18.73
CA ASP A 320 -7.17 -8.29 20.01
C ASP A 320 -6.58 -7.53 21.21
N GLY A 321 -6.10 -6.31 20.97
CA GLY A 321 -5.44 -5.43 21.94
C GLY A 321 -3.93 -5.62 22.04
N THR A 322 -3.34 -6.48 21.20
CA THR A 322 -1.89 -6.62 21.10
C THR A 322 -1.33 -5.91 19.86
N THR A 323 -0.10 -5.41 19.97
CA THR A 323 0.58 -4.66 18.91
C THR A 323 2.01 -5.15 18.70
N SER A 324 2.61 -4.75 17.58
CA SER A 324 4.03 -5.03 17.30
C SER A 324 4.66 -3.95 16.43
N ASN A 325 5.98 -3.81 16.48
CA ASN A 325 6.74 -2.89 15.63
C ASN A 325 7.78 -3.60 14.74
N ARG A 326 7.70 -4.93 14.64
CA ARG A 326 8.62 -5.72 13.82
C ARG A 326 8.09 -5.85 12.41
N ARG A 327 8.99 -5.91 11.43
CA ARG A 327 8.65 -6.15 10.03
C ARG A 327 7.93 -7.49 9.81
N ALA A 328 8.30 -8.52 10.56
CA ALA A 328 7.65 -9.83 10.53
C ALA A 328 7.31 -10.29 11.95
N VAL A 329 6.09 -10.80 12.13
CA VAL A 329 5.52 -11.13 13.44
C VAL A 329 4.76 -12.44 13.35
N THR A 330 5.01 -13.38 14.26
CA THR A 330 4.10 -14.50 14.49
C THR A 330 3.18 -14.15 15.64
N HIS A 331 1.87 -14.13 15.39
CA HIS A 331 0.85 -13.78 16.38
C HIS A 331 -0.14 -14.94 16.62
N THR A 332 -0.69 -15.04 17.83
CA THR A 332 -1.67 -16.07 18.20
C THR A 332 -2.91 -15.48 18.86
N PHE A 333 -4.05 -15.60 18.18
CA PHE A 333 -5.37 -15.28 18.69
C PHE A 333 -5.86 -16.37 19.65
N LEU A 334 -6.06 -16.01 20.91
CA LEU A 334 -6.45 -16.95 21.97
C LEU A 334 -7.94 -17.35 21.93
N LYS A 335 -8.75 -16.59 21.21
CA LYS A 335 -10.19 -16.79 21.09
C LYS A 335 -10.58 -16.86 19.62
N ALA A 336 -11.67 -17.57 19.35
CA ALA A 336 -12.33 -17.48 18.06
C ALA A 336 -13.07 -16.15 17.95
N GLY A 337 -13.13 -15.61 16.74
CA GLY A 337 -13.71 -14.31 16.49
C GLY A 337 -13.25 -13.71 15.18
N SER A 338 -13.80 -12.54 14.87
CA SER A 338 -13.36 -11.68 13.78
C SER A 338 -12.39 -10.66 14.36
N TYR A 339 -11.21 -10.55 13.74
CA TYR A 339 -10.13 -9.66 14.15
C TYR A 339 -9.75 -8.76 12.98
N GLU A 340 -9.80 -7.45 13.17
CA GLU A 340 -9.24 -6.51 12.20
C GLU A 340 -7.75 -6.36 12.48
N VAL A 341 -6.91 -6.90 11.60
CA VAL A 341 -5.45 -6.75 11.67
C VAL A 341 -5.06 -5.57 10.79
N ALA A 342 -4.42 -4.58 11.38
CA ALA A 342 -3.93 -3.39 10.72
C ALA A 342 -2.40 -3.35 10.73
N LEU A 343 -1.81 -2.95 9.60
CA LEU A 343 -0.42 -2.54 9.49
C LEU A 343 -0.37 -1.08 9.10
N ARG A 344 0.38 -0.30 9.87
CA ARG A 344 0.80 1.05 9.53
C ARG A 344 2.29 1.09 9.30
N MET A 345 2.70 1.51 8.11
CA MET A 345 4.08 1.72 7.71
C MET A 345 4.34 3.21 7.55
N THR A 346 5.42 3.71 8.14
CA THR A 346 5.85 5.10 7.96
C THR A 346 7.23 5.15 7.32
N GLY A 347 7.33 5.78 6.16
CA GLY A 347 8.57 6.02 5.42
C GLY A 347 9.49 7.05 6.07
N ALA A 348 10.69 7.21 5.51
CA ALA A 348 11.67 8.21 5.96
C ALA A 348 11.25 9.66 5.63
N ASP A 349 10.41 9.81 4.60
CA ASP A 349 9.72 11.01 4.14
C ASP A 349 8.41 11.29 4.91
N GLU A 350 8.17 10.57 6.00
CA GLU A 350 6.91 10.58 6.77
C GLU A 350 5.67 10.11 5.99
N ALA A 351 5.82 9.57 4.78
CA ALA A 351 4.72 8.96 4.05
C ALA A 351 4.14 7.79 4.87
N VAL A 352 2.82 7.78 5.07
CA VAL A 352 2.11 6.76 5.84
C VAL A 352 1.29 5.87 4.93
N VAL A 353 1.49 4.56 5.04
CA VAL A 353 0.63 3.54 4.43
C VAL A 353 -0.07 2.80 5.54
N GLU A 354 -1.39 2.71 5.47
CA GLU A 354 -2.18 1.84 6.32
C GLU A 354 -2.84 0.76 5.47
N ASP A 355 -2.88 -0.47 6.00
CA ASP A 355 -3.55 -1.61 5.39
C ASP A 355 -4.26 -2.41 6.47
N ARG A 356 -5.44 -2.97 6.15
CA ARG A 356 -6.29 -3.68 7.10
C ARG A 356 -6.86 -4.94 6.46
N VAL A 357 -6.87 -6.03 7.22
CA VAL A 357 -7.54 -7.27 6.84
C VAL A 357 -8.39 -7.80 8.00
N VAL A 358 -9.59 -8.27 7.69
CA VAL A 358 -10.45 -8.94 8.66
C VAL A 358 -10.16 -10.44 8.63
N LEU A 359 -9.58 -10.97 9.71
CA LEU A 359 -9.33 -12.39 9.89
C LEU A 359 -10.45 -13.04 10.70
N GLU A 360 -11.02 -14.12 10.16
CA GLU A 360 -11.93 -14.97 10.90
C GLU A 360 -11.20 -16.17 11.50
N VAL A 361 -11.08 -16.18 12.83
CA VAL A 361 -10.55 -17.33 13.58
C VAL A 361 -11.72 -18.24 13.93
N PRO A 362 -11.84 -19.43 13.32
CA PRO A 362 -13.01 -20.28 13.49
C PRO A 362 -13.11 -20.85 14.91
N PHE A 363 -14.33 -20.92 15.44
CA PHE A 363 -14.56 -21.59 16.72
C PHE A 363 -14.43 -23.11 16.59
N PHE A 364 -15.01 -23.70 15.55
CA PHE A 364 -15.05 -25.16 15.36
C PHE A 364 -13.81 -25.66 14.61
N ASP A 365 -12.73 -25.89 15.35
CA ASP A 365 -11.49 -26.48 14.85
C ASP A 365 -11.00 -27.56 15.83
N PHE A 366 -10.43 -28.66 15.32
CA PHE A 366 -9.92 -29.74 16.17
C PHE A 366 -8.67 -29.36 16.96
N GLU A 367 -7.95 -28.31 16.58
CA GLU A 367 -6.83 -27.77 17.34
C GLU A 367 -7.28 -26.74 18.40
N ASN A 368 -8.49 -26.21 18.29
CA ASN A 368 -9.07 -25.33 19.31
C ASN A 368 -9.19 -26.07 20.65
N THR A 369 -8.52 -25.54 21.68
CA THR A 369 -8.50 -26.14 23.02
C THR A 369 -9.91 -26.35 23.59
N SER A 370 -10.83 -25.42 23.34
CA SER A 370 -12.22 -25.51 23.82
C SER A 370 -12.97 -26.67 23.15
N VAL A 371 -12.78 -26.84 21.84
CA VAL A 371 -13.38 -27.92 21.07
C VAL A 371 -12.79 -29.27 21.46
N ARG A 372 -11.46 -29.35 21.65
CA ARG A 372 -10.79 -30.57 22.13
C ARG A 372 -11.34 -31.02 23.48
N MET A 373 -11.50 -30.10 24.42
CA MET A 373 -12.06 -30.40 25.74
C MET A 373 -13.52 -30.87 25.64
N LEU A 374 -14.32 -30.26 24.76
CA LEU A 374 -15.70 -30.67 24.50
C LEU A 374 -15.77 -32.09 23.90
N ILE A 375 -14.93 -32.41 22.92
CA ILE A 375 -14.87 -33.75 22.31
C ILE A 375 -14.48 -34.79 23.35
N VAL A 376 -13.45 -34.53 24.16
CA VAL A 376 -13.03 -35.45 25.23
C VAL A 376 -14.18 -35.67 26.22
N PHE A 377 -14.88 -34.62 26.62
CA PHE A 377 -16.04 -34.71 27.50
C PHE A 377 -17.17 -35.54 26.90
N LEU A 378 -17.51 -35.34 25.62
CA LEU A 378 -18.54 -36.11 24.92
C LEU A 378 -18.17 -37.59 24.79
N VAL A 379 -16.91 -37.92 24.51
CA VAL A 379 -16.42 -39.30 24.45
C VAL A 379 -16.54 -39.97 25.82
N VAL A 380 -16.16 -39.27 26.91
CA VAL A 380 -16.33 -39.79 28.28
C VAL A 380 -17.81 -40.06 28.58
N LEU A 381 -18.71 -39.14 28.23
CA LEU A 381 -20.15 -39.35 28.40
C LEU A 381 -20.67 -40.54 27.60
N LEU A 382 -20.19 -40.73 26.37
CA LEU A 382 -20.61 -41.84 25.51
C LEU A 382 -20.14 -43.18 26.07
N VAL A 383 -18.90 -43.26 26.57
CA VAL A 383 -18.38 -44.45 27.26
C VAL A 383 -19.19 -44.75 28.53
N LEU A 384 -19.50 -43.73 29.34
CA LEU A 384 -20.33 -43.89 30.53
C LEU A 384 -21.74 -44.38 30.16
N ALA A 385 -22.39 -43.78 29.18
CA ALA A 385 -23.71 -44.18 28.69
C ALA A 385 -23.70 -45.62 28.15
N GLY A 386 -22.68 -46.00 27.37
CA GLY A 386 -22.48 -47.36 26.89
C GLY A 386 -22.29 -48.35 28.04
N SER A 387 -21.52 -47.98 29.06
CA SER A 387 -21.34 -48.83 30.25
C SER A 387 -22.64 -49.06 31.01
N VAL A 388 -23.48 -48.03 31.14
CA VAL A 388 -24.82 -48.13 31.75
C VAL A 388 -25.73 -49.00 30.89
N TYR A 389 -25.74 -48.81 29.57
CA TYR A 389 -26.54 -49.60 28.65
C TYR A 389 -26.19 -51.09 28.68
N VAL A 390 -24.91 -51.44 28.71
CA VAL A 390 -24.44 -52.83 28.84
C VAL A 390 -24.88 -53.44 30.18
N ARG A 391 -24.85 -52.66 31.27
CA ARG A 391 -25.36 -53.14 32.58
C ARG A 391 -26.86 -53.40 32.54
N LEU A 392 -27.65 -52.48 31.99
CA LEU A 392 -29.11 -52.62 31.93
C LEU A 392 -29.56 -53.78 31.01
N THR A 393 -28.80 -54.06 29.96
CA THR A 393 -29.13 -55.14 29.00
C THR A 393 -28.50 -56.49 29.35
N GLY A 394 -27.45 -56.50 30.18
CA GLY A 394 -26.72 -57.70 30.61
C GLY A 394 -27.41 -58.53 31.69
N GLU A 395 -28.32 -57.95 32.48
CA GLU A 395 -29.03 -58.67 33.57
C GLU A 395 -30.09 -59.67 33.07
N GLY A 396 -30.44 -59.67 31.78
CA GLY A 396 -31.45 -60.55 31.19
C GLY A 396 -31.01 -61.99 30.85
N LYS A 397 -29.73 -62.37 31.07
CA LYS A 397 -29.18 -63.68 30.62
C LYS A 397 -28.71 -64.62 31.72
N ALA A 398 -29.10 -64.43 32.98
CA ALA A 398 -28.68 -65.29 34.08
C ALA A 398 -29.83 -66.00 34.82
N ALA A 399 -30.65 -66.80 34.13
CA ALA A 399 -31.49 -67.81 34.81
C ALA A 399 -32.02 -68.93 33.88
N ARG A 400 -31.25 -70.00 33.70
CA ARG A 400 -31.81 -71.37 33.59
C ARG A 400 -30.76 -72.40 33.99
N LYS A 401 -30.78 -72.79 35.27
CA LYS A 401 -30.10 -74.00 35.77
C LYS A 401 -30.73 -75.23 35.11
N PRO A 402 -29.96 -76.23 34.64
CA PRO A 402 -30.48 -77.53 34.28
C PRO A 402 -30.77 -78.34 35.55
N SER A 403 -31.99 -78.90 35.64
CA SER A 403 -32.40 -79.83 36.68
C SER A 403 -31.72 -81.19 36.51
N THR A 404 -31.06 -81.65 37.57
CA THR A 404 -30.48 -82.98 37.76
C THR A 404 -31.52 -84.10 37.57
N PRO A 405 -31.21 -85.24 36.91
CA PRO A 405 -32.05 -86.43 36.98
C PRO A 405 -31.74 -87.23 38.25
N ALA A 406 -32.79 -87.55 39.01
CA ALA A 406 -32.70 -88.43 40.17
C ALA A 406 -32.54 -89.90 39.73
N SER A 407 -31.51 -90.53 40.29
CA SER A 407 -31.30 -91.97 40.34
C SER A 407 -32.38 -92.63 41.20
N SER A 408 -33.02 -93.70 40.70
CA SER A 408 -33.72 -94.66 41.55
C SER A 408 -33.31 -96.09 41.19
N SER A 409 -32.79 -96.75 42.22
CA SER A 409 -32.27 -98.11 42.32
C SER A 409 -33.27 -99.22 41.97
N THR A 410 -32.78 -100.19 41.20
CA THR A 410 -32.72 -101.63 41.51
C THR A 410 -33.84 -102.23 42.39
N LYS A 411 -34.67 -103.11 41.81
CA LYS A 411 -35.14 -104.31 42.54
C LYS A 411 -35.29 -105.52 41.60
N LYS A 412 -34.27 -106.37 41.67
CA LYS A 412 -34.18 -107.73 41.16
C LYS A 412 -35.13 -108.61 41.99
N ARG A 413 -36.05 -109.35 41.37
CA ARG A 413 -36.61 -110.56 41.99
C ARG A 413 -36.79 -111.64 40.92
N SER A 414 -36.00 -112.69 41.12
CA SER A 414 -35.95 -113.94 40.35
C SER A 414 -36.95 -114.93 40.94
N SER A 415 -37.65 -115.68 40.07
CA SER A 415 -37.95 -117.13 40.15
C SER A 415 -39.23 -117.44 39.36
N LYS A 416 -39.50 -118.60 38.76
CA LYS A 416 -38.76 -119.79 38.26
C LYS A 416 -39.88 -120.79 37.89
N LYS A 417 -39.88 -121.33 36.67
CA LYS A 417 -40.48 -122.62 36.22
C LYS A 417 -40.19 -122.71 34.71
N THR A 418 -39.44 -123.64 34.13
CA THR A 418 -39.19 -125.08 34.36
C THR A 418 -40.46 -125.91 34.21
N THR A 419 -40.58 -126.58 33.07
CA THR A 419 -40.89 -128.01 33.03
C THR A 419 -39.76 -128.79 33.68
#